data_AF-A0A963LR91-F1
#
_entry.id   AF-A0A963LR91-F1
#
_cell.length_a   1.000
_cell.length_b   1.000
_cell.length_c   1.000
_cell.angle_alpha   90.00
_cell.angle_beta   90.00
_cell.angle_gamma   90.00
#
_symmetry.space_group_name_H-M   'P 1'
#
loop_
_entity.id
_entity.type
_entity.pdbx_description
1 polymer ?
#
loop_
_entity_poly.entity_id
_entity_poly.type
_entity_poly.pdbx_seq_one_letter_code
_entity_poly.pdbx_strand_id
1 'polypeptide(L)'
;YQKEAQQALDVLNPEVERAAAQLHELERQRVEFANKNGLSFDLQRENQELKALTEMDTMMATARVKVAAMEAGLAELKRQLAVEPATQKTATVYEADAIRESLRVKRLDLQTTMLTMRNRYREDSPEMAELRNNLAQIDAMLAGTAEKVEKANTVSLNTTQQNMAATANNMRAELASAKASLVAMETAASRLRARVAHVPALQSKLREFDRELTLATEKYNQLAIKRAQATVSAVTTRAAIPSIRIVDYATTPSEKSWPKPKLLLPAAVVVGLMLGIAAAQIKRFAAGRVRRGFWGRRGGDALVYGVVTAATDWQPLSVTAYEGARTGTPAGRGN
;
A
#
# COMPACT_ATOMS: atom_id res chain seq x y z
N TYR A 1 -47.73 22.33 -7.29
CA TYR A 1 -47.81 21.00 -7.92
C TYR A 1 -47.28 20.93 -9.35
N GLN A 2 -47.95 21.43 -10.40
CA GLN A 2 -47.43 21.29 -11.78
C GLN A 2 -46.06 21.95 -12.00
N LYS A 3 -45.84 23.17 -11.49
CA LYS A 3 -44.55 23.87 -11.61
C LYS A 3 -43.40 23.17 -10.87
N GLU A 4 -43.68 22.53 -9.73
CA GLU A 4 -42.68 21.82 -8.92
C GLU A 4 -42.22 20.52 -9.60
N ALA A 5 -43.16 19.78 -10.22
CA ALA A 5 -42.83 18.57 -10.99
C ALA A 5 -42.00 18.90 -12.25
N GLN A 6 -42.29 20.04 -12.89
CA GLN A 6 -41.51 20.55 -14.03
C GLN A 6 -40.07 20.92 -13.61
N GLN A 7 -39.93 21.68 -12.53
CA GLN A 7 -38.62 22.09 -11.98
C GLN A 7 -37.78 20.89 -11.52
N ALA A 8 -38.41 19.86 -10.95
CA ALA A 8 -37.71 18.63 -10.58
C ALA A 8 -37.13 17.89 -11.81
N LEU A 9 -37.86 17.85 -12.92
CA LEU A 9 -37.38 17.25 -14.17
C LEU A 9 -36.24 18.05 -14.82
N ASP A 10 -36.32 19.38 -14.79
CA ASP A 10 -35.28 20.26 -15.33
C ASP A 10 -33.94 20.08 -14.61
N VAL A 11 -33.96 19.72 -13.32
CA VAL A 11 -32.77 19.38 -12.54
C VAL A 11 -32.35 17.93 -12.72
N LEU A 12 -33.29 16.97 -12.76
CA LEU A 12 -32.97 15.53 -12.82
C LEU A 12 -32.44 15.09 -14.19
N ASN A 13 -32.92 15.66 -15.29
CA ASN A 13 -32.48 15.30 -16.64
C ASN A 13 -30.96 15.47 -16.85
N PRO A 14 -30.36 16.65 -16.62
CA PRO A 14 -28.93 16.84 -16.80
C PRO A 14 -28.10 16.00 -15.82
N GLU A 15 -28.60 15.75 -14.60
CA GLU A 15 -27.91 14.90 -13.63
C GLU A 15 -27.88 13.42 -14.06
N VAL A 16 -28.97 12.90 -14.64
CA VAL A 16 -29.01 11.55 -15.22
C VAL A 16 -28.04 11.44 -16.39
N GLU A 17 -28.02 12.43 -17.29
CA GLU A 17 -27.10 12.45 -18.43
C GLU A 17 -25.64 12.52 -18.00
N ARG A 18 -25.31 13.36 -17.00
CA ARG A 18 -23.98 13.41 -16.40
C ARG A 18 -23.59 12.08 -15.77
N ALA A 19 -24.50 11.43 -15.04
CA ALA A 19 -24.24 10.13 -14.44
C ALA A 19 -24.01 9.03 -15.51
N ALA A 20 -24.79 9.05 -16.60
CA ALA A 20 -24.59 8.13 -17.72
C ALA A 20 -23.24 8.37 -18.43
N ALA A 21 -22.88 9.63 -18.67
CA ALA A 21 -21.59 9.98 -19.26
C ALA A 21 -20.41 9.56 -18.36
N GLN A 22 -20.53 9.75 -17.04
CA GLN A 22 -19.54 9.28 -16.06
C GLN A 22 -19.39 7.76 -16.07
N LEU A 23 -20.51 7.02 -16.14
CA LEU A 23 -20.51 5.56 -16.22
C LEU A 23 -19.78 5.07 -17.48
N HIS A 24 -20.15 5.60 -18.66
CA HIS A 24 -19.50 5.23 -19.91
C HIS A 24 -18.01 5.56 -19.95
N GLU A 25 -17.61 6.69 -19.36
CA GLU A 25 -16.19 7.04 -19.26
C GLU A 25 -15.41 6.05 -18.37
N LEU A 26 -15.97 5.65 -17.23
CA LEU A 26 -15.37 4.64 -16.36
C LEU A 26 -15.28 3.26 -17.05
N GLU A 27 -16.31 2.88 -17.81
CA GLU A 27 -16.31 1.63 -18.60
C GLU A 27 -15.17 1.65 -19.62
N ARG A 28 -15.02 2.78 -20.33
CA ARG A 28 -13.96 2.97 -21.32
C ARG A 28 -12.58 2.92 -20.68
N GLN A 29 -12.37 3.63 -19.57
CA GLN A 29 -11.10 3.63 -18.84
C GLN A 29 -10.72 2.23 -18.34
N ARG A 30 -11.69 1.46 -17.84
CA ARG A 30 -11.46 0.06 -17.42
C ARG A 30 -11.03 -0.81 -18.60
N VAL A 31 -11.71 -0.70 -19.74
CA VAL A 31 -11.37 -1.49 -20.94
C VAL A 31 -10.02 -1.08 -21.50
N GLU A 32 -9.72 0.21 -21.58
CA GLU A 32 -8.41 0.73 -22.01
C GLU A 32 -7.30 0.24 -21.07
N PHE A 33 -7.52 0.27 -19.75
CA PHE A 33 -6.59 -0.25 -18.76
C PHE A 33 -6.36 -1.76 -18.92
N ALA A 34 -7.43 -2.53 -19.11
CA ALA A 34 -7.33 -3.97 -19.33
C ALA A 34 -6.53 -4.30 -20.60
N ASN A 35 -6.87 -3.66 -21.72
CA ASN A 35 -6.20 -3.85 -23.00
C ASN A 35 -4.72 -3.43 -22.96
N LYS A 36 -4.41 -2.27 -22.37
CA LYS A 36 -3.03 -1.76 -22.28
C LYS A 36 -2.11 -2.69 -21.47
N ASN A 37 -2.66 -3.36 -20.46
CA ASN A 37 -1.89 -4.26 -19.59
C ASN A 37 -1.99 -5.72 -20.00
N GLY A 38 -2.61 -6.03 -21.15
CA GLY A 38 -2.78 -7.43 -21.62
C GLY A 38 -3.65 -8.28 -20.69
N LEU A 39 -4.43 -7.66 -19.82
CA LEU A 39 -5.41 -8.30 -18.97
C LEU A 39 -6.59 -8.67 -19.86
N SER A 40 -6.49 -9.79 -20.56
CA SER A 40 -7.67 -10.47 -21.09
C SER A 40 -8.66 -10.66 -19.95
N PHE A 41 -9.96 -10.71 -20.22
CA PHE A 41 -11.07 -10.81 -19.25
C PHE A 41 -10.94 -11.92 -18.18
N ASP A 42 -9.88 -12.73 -18.23
CA ASP A 42 -9.62 -13.85 -17.35
C ASP A 42 -8.24 -13.71 -16.67
N LEU A 43 -8.24 -13.26 -15.41
CA LEU A 43 -7.07 -13.24 -14.50
C LEU A 43 -6.51 -14.65 -14.20
N GLN A 44 -7.10 -15.70 -14.79
CA GLN A 44 -6.61 -17.07 -14.69
C GLN A 44 -5.17 -17.23 -15.18
N ARG A 45 -4.76 -16.52 -16.24
CA ARG A 45 -3.40 -16.64 -16.77
C ARG A 45 -2.35 -16.21 -15.74
N GLU A 46 -2.56 -15.06 -15.11
CA GLU A 46 -1.65 -14.54 -14.10
C GLU A 46 -1.60 -15.44 -12.85
N ASN A 47 -2.74 -16.01 -12.46
CA ASN A 47 -2.80 -16.99 -11.37
C ASN A 47 -2.08 -18.31 -11.72
N GLN A 48 -2.18 -18.77 -12.98
CA GLN A 48 -1.42 -19.93 -13.47
C GLN A 48 0.08 -19.65 -13.46
N GLU A 49 0.50 -18.44 -13.83
CA GLU A 49 1.90 -18.03 -13.80
C GLU A 49 2.45 -17.94 -12.37
N LEU A 50 1.65 -17.47 -11.41
CA LEU A 50 1.99 -17.52 -9.99
C LEU A 50 2.14 -18.97 -9.51
N LYS A 51 1.24 -19.87 -9.92
CA LYS A 51 1.34 -21.30 -9.60
C LYS A 51 2.61 -21.91 -10.20
N ALA A 52 2.89 -21.66 -11.47
CA ALA A 52 4.10 -22.12 -12.15
C ALA A 52 5.37 -21.62 -11.45
N LEU A 53 5.36 -20.38 -10.93
CA LEU A 53 6.46 -19.84 -10.14
C LEU A 53 6.66 -20.62 -8.83
N THR A 54 5.58 -20.90 -8.10
CA THR A 54 5.68 -21.68 -6.86
C THR A 54 6.17 -23.10 -7.12
N GLU A 55 5.67 -23.75 -8.17
CA GLU A 55 6.13 -25.08 -8.60
C GLU A 55 7.63 -25.04 -8.96
N MET A 56 8.07 -24.04 -9.73
CA MET A 56 9.48 -23.91 -10.10
C MET A 56 10.38 -23.63 -8.89
N ASP A 57 9.91 -22.89 -7.89
CA ASP A 57 10.63 -22.66 -6.64
C ASP A 57 10.81 -23.95 -5.84
N THR A 58 9.79 -24.83 -5.81
CA THR A 58 9.94 -26.16 -5.18
C THR A 58 10.92 -27.05 -5.94
N MET A 59 10.92 -27.01 -7.27
CA MET A 59 11.89 -27.74 -8.10
C MET A 59 13.31 -27.24 -7.86
N MET A 60 13.51 -25.91 -7.79
CA MET A 60 14.80 -25.30 -7.48
C MET A 60 15.29 -25.65 -6.08
N ALA A 61 14.41 -25.65 -5.07
CA ALA A 61 14.78 -26.07 -3.72
C ALA A 61 15.26 -27.53 -3.70
N THR A 62 14.55 -28.42 -4.39
CA THR A 62 14.93 -29.83 -4.54
C THR A 62 16.27 -29.98 -5.29
N ALA A 63 16.46 -29.22 -6.37
CA ALA A 63 17.70 -29.22 -7.14
C ALA A 63 18.89 -28.72 -6.32
N ARG A 64 18.71 -27.69 -5.47
CA ARG A 64 19.74 -27.19 -4.54
C ARG A 64 20.16 -28.26 -3.54
N VAL A 65 19.19 -28.96 -2.95
CA VAL A 65 19.47 -30.08 -2.03
C VAL A 65 20.25 -31.18 -2.75
N LYS A 66 19.86 -31.54 -3.98
CA LYS A 66 20.57 -32.53 -4.79
C LYS A 66 22.01 -32.11 -5.08
N VAL A 67 22.22 -30.86 -5.48
CA VAL A 67 23.56 -30.29 -5.73
C VAL A 67 24.42 -30.36 -4.47
N ALA A 68 23.89 -29.93 -3.32
CA ALA A 68 24.61 -29.99 -2.05
C ALA A 68 24.97 -31.43 -1.64
N ALA A 69 24.07 -32.40 -1.86
CA ALA A 69 24.35 -33.80 -1.61
C ALA A 69 25.45 -34.36 -2.52
N MET A 70 25.44 -34.00 -3.82
CA MET A 70 26.49 -34.38 -4.77
C MET A 70 27.84 -33.74 -4.44
N GLU A 71 27.84 -32.48 -3.97
CA GLU A 71 29.05 -31.81 -3.49
C GLU A 71 29.66 -32.51 -2.27
N ALA A 72 28.83 -32.85 -1.28
CA ALA A 72 29.26 -33.57 -0.10
C ALA A 72 29.80 -34.97 -0.45
N GLY A 73 29.10 -35.71 -1.32
CA GLY A 73 29.55 -37.02 -1.79
C GLY A 73 30.87 -36.96 -2.56
N LEU A 74 31.04 -35.96 -3.43
CA LEU A 74 32.30 -35.74 -4.14
C LEU A 74 33.44 -35.34 -3.18
N ALA A 75 33.17 -34.52 -2.17
CA ALA A 75 34.15 -34.13 -1.17
C ALA A 75 34.63 -35.33 -0.36
N GLU A 76 33.72 -36.22 0.02
CA GLU A 76 34.05 -37.47 0.71
C GLU A 76 34.86 -38.42 -0.18
N LEU A 77 34.45 -38.63 -1.43
CA LEU A 77 35.21 -39.47 -2.36
C LEU A 77 36.63 -38.92 -2.61
N LYS A 78 36.79 -37.60 -2.69
CA LYS A 78 38.11 -36.95 -2.78
C LYS A 78 38.97 -37.20 -1.55
N ARG A 79 38.38 -37.22 -0.35
CA ARG A 79 39.10 -37.56 0.89
C ARG A 79 39.60 -38.99 0.86
N GLN A 80 38.75 -39.93 0.44
CA GLN A 80 39.14 -41.34 0.32
C GLN A 80 40.25 -41.53 -0.73
N LEU A 81 40.15 -40.86 -1.87
CA LEU A 81 41.18 -40.83 -2.91
C LEU A 81 42.53 -40.28 -2.42
N ALA A 82 42.54 -39.36 -1.46
CA ALA A 82 43.76 -38.80 -0.90
C ALA A 82 44.48 -39.75 0.07
N VAL A 83 43.74 -40.68 0.67
CA VAL A 83 44.28 -41.69 1.59
C VAL A 83 44.68 -42.97 0.85
N GLU A 84 44.04 -43.28 -0.28
CA GLU A 84 44.33 -44.48 -1.07
C GLU A 84 45.67 -44.37 -1.81
N PRO A 85 46.61 -45.32 -1.63
CA PRO A 85 47.90 -45.29 -2.30
C PRO A 85 47.74 -45.50 -3.81
N ALA A 86 48.48 -44.72 -4.61
CA ALA A 86 48.45 -44.80 -6.07
C ALA A 86 48.96 -46.15 -6.63
N THR A 87 49.70 -46.90 -5.83
CA THR A 87 50.32 -48.16 -6.23
C THR A 87 50.13 -49.24 -5.18
N GLN A 88 49.86 -50.47 -5.61
CA GLN A 88 49.73 -51.63 -4.75
C GLN A 88 50.88 -52.62 -5.02
N LYS A 89 51.44 -53.22 -3.97
CA LYS A 89 52.40 -54.32 -4.11
C LYS A 89 51.65 -55.59 -4.49
N THR A 90 51.96 -56.18 -5.64
CA THR A 90 51.19 -57.30 -6.19
C THR A 90 51.91 -58.64 -6.03
N ALA A 91 53.24 -58.64 -5.96
CA ALA A 91 54.03 -59.83 -5.66
C ALA A 91 55.39 -59.46 -5.07
N THR A 92 55.82 -60.25 -4.09
CA THR A 92 57.19 -60.28 -3.58
C THR A 92 57.81 -61.60 -4.01
N VAL A 93 58.82 -61.55 -4.89
CA VAL A 93 59.53 -62.76 -5.33
C VAL A 93 60.71 -63.00 -4.39
N TYR A 94 60.64 -64.11 -3.65
CA TYR A 94 61.73 -64.61 -2.82
C TYR A 94 62.59 -65.59 -3.63
N GLU A 95 63.86 -65.27 -3.85
CA GLU A 95 64.82 -66.17 -4.48
C GLU A 95 65.83 -66.66 -3.44
N ALA A 96 66.34 -67.88 -3.61
CA ALA A 96 67.43 -68.37 -2.77
C ALA A 96 68.67 -67.47 -2.97
N ASP A 97 69.33 -67.11 -1.88
CA ASP A 97 70.52 -66.25 -1.95
C ASP A 97 71.65 -66.98 -2.70
N ALA A 98 72.07 -66.44 -3.85
CA ALA A 98 73.15 -67.00 -4.66
C ALA A 98 74.47 -67.10 -3.86
N ILE A 99 74.69 -66.19 -2.91
CA ILE A 99 75.85 -66.21 -2.01
C ILE A 99 75.74 -67.40 -1.06
N ARG A 100 74.59 -67.62 -0.44
CA ARG A 100 74.37 -68.77 0.46
C ARG A 100 74.50 -70.10 -0.28
N GLU A 101 74.01 -70.19 -1.51
CA GLU A 101 74.17 -71.40 -2.31
C GLU A 101 75.63 -71.66 -2.69
N SER A 102 76.38 -70.61 -3.05
CA SER A 102 77.83 -70.73 -3.27
C SER A 102 78.61 -71.16 -2.03
N LEU A 103 78.20 -70.69 -0.84
CA LEU A 103 78.79 -71.09 0.45
C LEU A 103 78.48 -72.56 0.78
N ARG A 104 77.28 -73.06 0.46
CA ARG A 104 76.92 -74.48 0.60
C ARG A 104 77.80 -75.38 -0.27
N VAL A 105 78.01 -74.98 -1.52
CA VAL A 105 78.90 -75.71 -2.45
C VAL A 105 80.34 -75.71 -1.92
N LYS A 106 80.85 -74.58 -1.46
CA LYS A 106 82.20 -74.47 -0.88
C LYS A 106 82.38 -75.28 0.40
N ARG A 107 81.34 -75.35 1.24
CA ARG A 107 81.30 -76.23 2.43
C ARG A 107 81.44 -77.70 2.05
N LEU A 108 80.70 -78.15 1.02
CA LEU A 108 80.73 -79.53 0.54
C LEU A 108 82.11 -79.89 -0.05
N ASP A 109 82.74 -78.96 -0.76
CA ASP A 109 84.10 -79.13 -1.29
C ASP A 109 85.14 -79.28 -0.18
N LEU A 110 85.08 -78.46 0.87
CA LEU A 110 85.96 -78.56 2.03
C LEU A 110 85.73 -79.88 2.81
N GLN A 111 84.49 -80.33 2.93
CA GLN A 111 84.16 -81.63 3.53
C GLN A 111 84.73 -82.79 2.71
N THR A 112 84.62 -82.73 1.39
CA THR A 112 85.18 -83.74 0.49
C THR A 112 86.71 -83.76 0.56
N THR A 113 87.34 -82.59 0.54
CA THR A 113 88.78 -82.44 0.74
C THR A 113 89.21 -83.05 2.08
N MET A 114 88.45 -82.82 3.15
CA MET A 114 88.74 -83.37 4.49
C MET A 114 88.68 -84.89 4.50
N LEU A 115 87.72 -85.49 3.80
CA LEU A 115 87.60 -86.95 3.67
C LEU A 115 88.81 -87.55 2.93
N THR A 116 89.31 -86.88 1.88
CA THR A 116 90.49 -87.35 1.14
C THR A 116 91.78 -87.17 1.92
N MET A 117 91.93 -86.07 2.67
CA MET A 117 93.10 -85.79 3.51
C MET A 117 93.16 -86.73 4.71
N ARG A 118 92.02 -87.12 5.28
CA ARG A 118 91.97 -88.12 6.37
C ARG A 118 92.52 -89.49 5.99
N ASN A 119 92.56 -89.83 4.69
CA ASN A 119 93.19 -91.06 4.21
C ASN A 119 94.73 -90.98 4.20
N ARG A 120 95.32 -89.78 4.30
CA ARG A 120 96.78 -89.54 4.20
C ARG A 120 97.38 -88.89 5.44
N TYR A 121 96.59 -88.17 6.21
CA TYR A 121 96.99 -87.39 7.37
C TYR A 121 96.20 -87.82 8.61
N ARG A 122 96.83 -87.81 9.78
CA ARG A 122 96.14 -88.07 11.05
C ARG A 122 95.25 -86.89 11.44
N GLU A 123 94.26 -87.15 12.28
CA GLU A 123 93.29 -86.14 12.73
C GLU A 123 93.91 -85.00 13.55
N ASP A 124 95.11 -85.21 14.10
CA ASP A 124 95.90 -84.25 14.90
C ASP A 124 96.88 -83.40 14.06
N SER A 125 96.89 -83.55 12.73
CA SER A 125 97.81 -82.79 11.87
C SER A 125 97.43 -81.31 11.73
N PRO A 126 98.41 -80.39 11.55
CA PRO A 126 98.16 -78.97 11.30
C PRO A 126 97.23 -78.71 10.10
N GLU A 127 97.36 -79.50 9.03
CA GLU A 127 96.57 -79.38 7.81
C GLU A 127 95.08 -79.72 8.04
N MET A 128 94.79 -80.69 8.91
CA MET A 128 93.40 -81.01 9.30
C MET A 128 92.81 -79.95 10.22
N ALA A 129 93.62 -79.28 11.04
CA ALA A 129 93.17 -78.17 11.88
C ALA A 129 92.81 -76.93 11.04
N GLU A 130 93.60 -76.59 10.03
CA GLU A 130 93.29 -75.50 9.09
C GLU A 130 91.97 -75.74 8.35
N LEU A 131 91.72 -76.97 7.90
CA LEU A 131 90.50 -77.31 7.18
C LEU A 131 89.25 -77.25 8.07
N ARG A 132 89.37 -77.63 9.35
CA ARG A 132 88.29 -77.45 10.35
C ARG A 132 88.00 -75.97 10.61
N ASN A 133 89.05 -75.14 10.72
CA ASN A 133 88.90 -73.70 10.90
C ASN A 133 88.19 -73.06 9.70
N ASN A 134 88.57 -73.45 8.47
CA ASN A 134 87.91 -72.99 7.25
C ASN A 134 86.44 -73.43 7.19
N LEU A 135 86.12 -74.66 7.63
CA LEU A 135 84.75 -75.14 7.70
C LEU A 135 83.92 -74.35 8.72
N ALA A 136 84.47 -74.09 9.91
CA ALA A 136 83.83 -73.28 10.94
C ALA A 136 83.58 -71.83 10.47
N GLN A 137 84.50 -71.26 9.70
CA GLN A 137 84.35 -69.94 9.11
C GLN A 137 83.22 -69.91 8.07
N ILE A 138 83.14 -70.91 7.18
CA ILE A 138 82.04 -71.03 6.21
C ILE A 138 80.69 -71.27 6.91
N ASP A 139 80.66 -72.08 7.97
CA ASP A 139 79.45 -72.33 8.76
C ASP A 139 78.97 -71.04 9.47
N ALA A 140 79.89 -70.22 10.00
CA ALA A 140 79.56 -68.91 10.54
C ALA A 140 79.02 -67.94 9.47
N MET A 141 79.58 -67.96 8.25
CA MET A 141 79.08 -67.17 7.13
C MET A 141 77.69 -67.63 6.64
N LEU A 142 77.42 -68.93 6.66
CA LEU A 142 76.11 -69.52 6.34
C LEU A 142 75.05 -69.16 7.39
N ALA A 143 75.42 -69.13 8.66
CA ALA A 143 74.54 -68.72 9.76
C ALA A 143 74.20 -67.21 9.69
N GLY A 144 75.12 -66.38 9.18
CA GLY A 144 74.93 -64.93 9.03
C GLY A 144 74.25 -64.47 7.74
N THR A 145 74.12 -65.31 6.71
CA THR A 145 73.38 -65.00 5.48
C THR A 145 71.90 -65.35 5.63
N ALA A 146 70.98 -64.71 4.90
CA ALA A 146 69.55 -65.08 4.93
C ALA A 146 69.24 -66.23 3.95
N GLU A 147 68.21 -67.03 4.21
CA GLU A 147 67.86 -68.18 3.34
C GLU A 147 67.25 -67.77 2.01
N LYS A 148 66.46 -66.71 2.04
CA LYS A 148 65.76 -66.17 0.90
C LYS A 148 65.92 -64.67 0.95
N VAL A 149 66.31 -64.08 -0.18
CA VAL A 149 66.46 -62.63 -0.33
C VAL A 149 65.34 -62.15 -1.23
N GLU A 150 64.72 -61.04 -0.84
CA GLU A 150 63.71 -60.35 -1.64
C GLU A 150 64.39 -59.70 -2.84
N LYS A 151 64.20 -60.27 -4.03
CA LYS A 151 64.95 -59.85 -5.24
C LYS A 151 64.18 -58.82 -6.08
N ALA A 152 62.85 -58.84 -6.03
CA ALA A 152 62.01 -57.93 -6.78
C ALA A 152 60.68 -57.65 -6.06
N ASN A 153 60.37 -56.35 -5.91
CA ASN A 153 59.05 -55.83 -5.55
C ASN A 153 58.34 -55.43 -6.85
N THR A 154 57.29 -56.14 -7.24
CA THR A 154 56.44 -55.72 -8.36
C THR A 154 55.38 -54.75 -7.84
N VAL A 155 55.59 -53.47 -8.12
CA VAL A 155 54.64 -52.40 -7.83
C VAL A 155 53.75 -52.20 -9.06
N SER A 156 52.44 -52.38 -8.92
CA SER A 156 51.48 -52.12 -10.00
C SER A 156 50.55 -50.97 -9.62
N LEU A 157 49.89 -50.37 -10.63
CA LEU A 157 48.88 -49.33 -10.37
C LEU A 157 47.72 -49.91 -9.56
N ASN A 158 47.27 -49.15 -8.57
CA ASN A 158 46.12 -49.53 -7.77
C ASN A 158 44.83 -49.33 -8.59
N THR A 159 44.19 -50.42 -8.99
CA THR A 159 42.95 -50.41 -9.77
C THR A 159 41.78 -49.79 -9.01
N THR A 160 41.76 -49.92 -7.67
CA THR A 160 40.76 -49.26 -6.80
C THR A 160 40.87 -47.74 -6.90
N GLN A 161 42.09 -47.21 -6.83
CA GLN A 161 42.34 -45.77 -6.95
C GLN A 161 41.89 -45.25 -8.32
N GLN A 162 42.20 -45.98 -9.40
CA GLN A 162 41.77 -45.61 -10.76
C GLN A 162 40.25 -45.59 -10.89
N ASN A 163 39.58 -46.61 -10.36
CA ASN A 163 38.12 -46.68 -10.38
C ASN A 163 37.49 -45.52 -9.60
N MET A 164 37.99 -45.23 -8.39
CA MET A 164 37.52 -44.10 -7.59
C MET A 164 37.76 -42.76 -8.29
N ALA A 165 38.89 -42.59 -8.98
CA ALA A 165 39.20 -41.39 -9.74
C ALA A 165 38.24 -41.21 -10.93
N ALA A 166 37.93 -42.30 -11.64
CA ALA A 166 36.92 -42.30 -12.70
C ALA A 166 35.52 -41.95 -12.15
N THR A 167 35.10 -42.54 -11.04
CA THR A 167 33.83 -42.21 -10.38
C THR A 167 33.78 -40.74 -9.94
N ALA A 168 34.88 -40.20 -9.40
CA ALA A 168 34.95 -38.79 -9.01
C ALA A 168 34.83 -37.85 -10.22
N ASN A 169 35.38 -38.22 -11.36
CA ASN A 169 35.23 -37.45 -12.60
C ASN A 169 33.79 -37.48 -13.14
N ASN A 170 33.13 -38.63 -13.08
CA ASN A 170 31.72 -38.75 -13.44
C ASN A 170 30.83 -37.90 -12.52
N MET A 171 31.02 -37.98 -11.20
CA MET A 171 30.30 -37.14 -10.23
C MET A 171 30.55 -35.64 -10.45
N ARG A 172 31.77 -35.24 -10.81
CA ARG A 172 32.08 -33.83 -11.15
C ARG A 172 31.29 -33.37 -12.38
N ALA A 173 31.22 -34.20 -13.42
CA ALA A 173 30.47 -33.87 -14.63
C ALA A 173 28.96 -33.77 -14.34
N GLU A 174 28.41 -34.72 -13.58
CA GLU A 174 27.01 -34.69 -13.13
C GLU A 174 26.70 -33.47 -12.27
N LEU A 175 27.58 -33.14 -11.32
CA LEU A 175 27.44 -31.96 -10.48
C LEU A 175 27.47 -30.67 -11.32
N ALA A 176 28.37 -30.56 -12.29
CA ALA A 176 28.45 -29.40 -13.18
C ALA A 176 27.16 -29.25 -14.01
N SER A 177 26.64 -30.35 -14.55
CA SER A 177 25.36 -30.37 -15.28
C SER A 177 24.18 -29.97 -14.40
N ALA A 178 24.11 -30.49 -13.17
CA ALA A 178 23.07 -30.14 -12.21
C ALA A 178 23.14 -28.66 -11.80
N LYS A 179 24.34 -28.11 -11.58
CA LYS A 179 24.54 -26.68 -11.31
C LYS A 179 24.11 -25.80 -12.48
N ALA A 180 24.47 -26.18 -13.71
CA ALA A 180 24.05 -25.45 -14.90
C ALA A 180 22.52 -25.46 -15.05
N SER A 181 21.88 -26.60 -14.78
CA SER A 181 20.43 -26.73 -14.77
C SER A 181 19.78 -25.84 -13.71
N LEU A 182 20.35 -25.78 -12.50
CA LEU A 182 19.89 -24.90 -11.43
C LEU A 182 19.98 -23.43 -11.83
N VAL A 183 21.09 -22.99 -12.43
CA VAL A 183 21.27 -21.61 -12.90
C VAL A 183 20.25 -21.26 -14.00
N ALA A 184 19.96 -22.20 -14.91
CA ALA A 184 18.92 -22.02 -15.93
C ALA A 184 17.53 -21.87 -15.29
N MET A 185 17.20 -22.70 -14.29
CA MET A 185 15.96 -22.59 -13.52
C MET A 185 15.87 -21.26 -12.77
N GLU A 186 16.95 -20.82 -12.11
CA GLU A 186 17.03 -19.53 -11.41
C GLU A 186 16.79 -18.36 -12.37
N THR A 187 17.40 -18.41 -13.55
CA THR A 187 17.22 -17.40 -14.58
C THR A 187 15.77 -17.38 -15.07
N ALA A 188 15.19 -18.54 -15.36
CA ALA A 188 13.78 -18.64 -15.76
C ALA A 188 12.84 -18.13 -14.66
N ALA A 189 13.13 -18.45 -13.40
CA ALA A 189 12.32 -18.04 -12.25
C ALA A 189 12.42 -16.54 -12.03
N SER A 190 13.59 -15.94 -12.21
CA SER A 190 13.76 -14.48 -12.11
C SER A 190 12.92 -13.73 -13.16
N ARG A 191 12.88 -14.24 -14.41
CA ARG A 191 12.05 -13.68 -15.48
C ARG A 191 10.56 -13.82 -15.16
N LEU A 192 10.14 -14.98 -14.64
CA LEU A 192 8.76 -15.20 -14.25
C LEU A 192 8.35 -14.33 -13.06
N ARG A 193 9.20 -14.20 -12.03
CA ARG A 193 9.00 -13.29 -10.90
C ARG A 193 8.82 -11.84 -11.35
N ALA A 194 9.68 -11.37 -12.26
CA ALA A 194 9.57 -10.00 -12.78
C ALA A 194 8.22 -9.75 -13.48
N ARG A 195 7.70 -10.75 -14.21
CA ARG A 195 6.38 -10.67 -14.84
C ARG A 195 5.24 -10.67 -13.83
N VAL A 196 5.32 -11.54 -12.82
CA VAL A 196 4.26 -11.70 -11.81
C VAL A 196 4.27 -10.60 -10.75
N ALA A 197 5.39 -9.91 -10.54
CA ALA A 197 5.53 -8.87 -9.51
C ALA A 197 4.52 -7.71 -9.66
N HIS A 198 4.08 -7.42 -10.88
CA HIS A 198 3.13 -6.34 -11.16
C HIS A 198 1.67 -6.77 -11.07
N VAL A 199 1.39 -8.08 -11.02
CA VAL A 199 0.03 -8.64 -11.00
C VAL A 199 -0.81 -8.12 -9.83
N PRO A 200 -0.31 -8.07 -8.56
CA PRO A 200 -1.12 -7.57 -7.46
C PRO A 200 -1.55 -6.11 -7.61
N ALA A 201 -0.68 -5.26 -8.16
CA ALA A 201 -0.99 -3.86 -8.42
C ALA A 201 -2.06 -3.72 -9.51
N LEU A 202 -1.95 -4.51 -10.59
CA LEU A 202 -2.95 -4.57 -11.66
C LEU A 202 -4.31 -5.06 -11.13
N GLN A 203 -4.32 -6.12 -10.32
CA GLN A 203 -5.55 -6.63 -9.69
C GLN A 203 -6.19 -5.60 -8.75
N SER A 204 -5.39 -4.89 -7.96
CA SER A 204 -5.89 -3.83 -7.08
C SER A 204 -6.54 -2.71 -7.89
N LYS A 205 -5.91 -2.27 -8.98
CA LYS A 205 -6.46 -1.20 -9.82
C LYS A 205 -7.72 -1.64 -10.57
N LEU A 206 -7.77 -2.88 -11.04
CA LEU A 206 -8.98 -3.42 -11.66
C LEU A 206 -10.16 -3.49 -10.67
N ARG A 207 -9.90 -3.93 -9.43
CA ARG A 207 -10.90 -3.91 -8.35
C ARG A 207 -11.36 -2.51 -7.99
N GLU A 208 -10.50 -1.51 -8.12
CA GLU A 208 -10.86 -0.10 -7.96
C GLU A 208 -11.87 0.32 -9.03
N PHE A 209 -11.58 0.07 -10.31
CA PHE A 209 -12.51 0.32 -11.41
C PHE A 209 -13.84 -0.43 -11.24
N ASP A 210 -13.81 -1.71 -10.83
CA ASP A 210 -15.03 -2.49 -10.60
C ASP A 210 -15.91 -1.87 -9.48
N ARG A 211 -15.29 -1.36 -8.41
CA ARG A 211 -16.01 -0.64 -7.34
C ARG A 211 -16.58 0.68 -7.84
N GLU A 212 -15.80 1.47 -8.58
CA GLU A 212 -16.24 2.75 -9.15
C GLU A 212 -17.40 2.57 -10.14
N LEU A 213 -17.31 1.55 -11.00
CA LEU A 213 -18.39 1.17 -11.91
C LEU A 213 -19.65 0.75 -11.15
N THR A 214 -19.51 -0.05 -10.10
CA THR A 214 -20.65 -0.47 -9.28
C THR A 214 -21.35 0.74 -8.66
N LEU A 215 -20.59 1.68 -8.09
CA LEU A 215 -21.12 2.91 -7.51
C LEU A 215 -21.74 3.83 -8.56
N ALA A 216 -21.11 4.00 -9.72
CA ALA A 216 -21.62 4.81 -10.82
C ALA A 216 -22.90 4.22 -11.42
N THR A 217 -22.96 2.90 -11.57
CA THR A 217 -24.15 2.17 -12.02
C THR A 217 -25.30 2.34 -11.04
N GLU A 218 -25.05 2.18 -9.74
CA GLU A 218 -26.06 2.38 -8.71
C GLU A 218 -26.57 3.84 -8.70
N LYS A 219 -25.67 4.81 -8.76
CA LYS A 219 -26.02 6.24 -8.86
C LYS A 219 -26.89 6.53 -10.08
N TYR A 220 -26.48 6.03 -11.26
CA TYR A 220 -27.25 6.17 -12.49
C TYR A 220 -28.64 5.56 -12.36
N ASN A 221 -28.74 4.33 -11.85
CA ASN A 221 -30.02 3.64 -11.64
C ASN A 221 -30.94 4.42 -10.69
N GLN A 222 -30.42 4.90 -9.55
CA GLN A 222 -31.20 5.70 -8.61
C GLN A 222 -31.72 7.00 -9.23
N LEU A 223 -30.88 7.71 -9.99
CA LEU A 223 -31.28 8.94 -10.68
C LEU A 223 -32.28 8.65 -11.81
N ALA A 224 -32.10 7.57 -12.56
CA ALA A 224 -33.01 7.14 -13.61
C ALA A 224 -34.40 6.78 -13.05
N ILE A 225 -34.45 6.09 -11.91
CA ILE A 225 -35.70 5.78 -11.19
C ILE A 225 -36.39 7.07 -10.73
N LYS A 226 -35.64 8.00 -10.11
CA LYS A 226 -36.19 9.30 -9.68
C LYS A 226 -36.74 10.11 -10.85
N ARG A 227 -36.03 10.14 -11.99
CA ARG A 227 -36.50 10.78 -13.22
C ARG A 227 -37.78 10.14 -13.74
N ALA A 228 -37.86 8.81 -13.76
CA ALA A 228 -39.06 8.09 -14.18
C ALA A 228 -40.26 8.43 -13.28
N GLN A 229 -40.08 8.44 -11.96
CA GLN A 229 -41.13 8.83 -10.99
C GLN A 229 -41.59 10.28 -11.16
N ALA A 230 -40.65 11.22 -11.35
CA ALA A 230 -40.97 12.62 -11.61
C ALA A 230 -41.72 12.80 -12.94
N THR A 231 -41.36 12.03 -13.97
CA THR A 231 -42.02 12.05 -15.28
C THR A 231 -43.45 11.57 -15.16
N VAL A 232 -43.68 10.44 -14.47
CA VAL A 232 -45.04 9.92 -14.20
C VAL A 232 -45.84 10.96 -13.42
N SER A 233 -45.28 11.55 -12.36
CA SER A 233 -45.95 12.58 -11.55
C SER A 233 -46.35 13.81 -12.37
N ALA A 234 -45.46 14.29 -13.27
CA ALA A 234 -45.76 15.42 -14.15
C ALA A 234 -46.88 15.10 -15.15
N VAL A 235 -46.89 13.89 -15.72
CA VAL A 235 -47.95 13.42 -16.63
C VAL A 235 -49.28 13.27 -15.88
N THR A 236 -49.29 12.65 -14.71
CA THR A 236 -50.50 12.50 -13.88
C THR A 236 -51.05 13.85 -13.43
N THR A 237 -50.20 14.82 -13.06
CA THR A 237 -50.66 16.16 -12.67
C THR A 237 -51.17 16.97 -13.87
N ARG A 238 -50.73 16.67 -15.10
CA ARG A 238 -51.30 17.24 -16.34
C ARG A 238 -52.61 16.58 -16.74
N ALA A 239 -52.75 15.28 -16.52
CA ALA A 239 -53.95 14.51 -16.85
C ALA A 239 -55.06 14.62 -15.78
N ALA A 240 -54.70 14.89 -14.53
CA ALA A 240 -55.64 15.18 -13.46
C ALA A 240 -56.28 16.55 -13.70
N ILE A 241 -57.50 16.54 -14.23
CA ILE A 241 -58.45 17.66 -14.16
C ILE A 241 -58.44 18.17 -12.71
N PRO A 242 -58.36 19.50 -12.43
CA PRO A 242 -58.33 20.02 -11.07
C PRO A 242 -59.65 19.68 -10.36
N SER A 243 -59.69 18.54 -9.69
CA SER A 243 -60.72 18.21 -8.72
C SER A 243 -60.44 19.05 -7.49
N ILE A 244 -61.03 20.25 -7.47
CA ILE A 244 -61.22 21.04 -6.24
C ILE A 244 -61.98 20.13 -5.28
N ARG A 245 -61.26 19.50 -4.35
CA ARG A 245 -61.85 18.83 -3.22
C ARG A 245 -61.69 19.75 -2.04
N ILE A 246 -62.81 20.27 -1.56
CA ILE A 246 -62.90 21.03 -0.31
C ILE A 246 -62.46 20.06 0.80
N VAL A 247 -61.27 20.28 1.36
CA VAL A 247 -60.69 19.40 2.40
C VAL A 247 -61.27 19.73 3.77
N ASP A 248 -61.81 20.95 3.95
CA ASP A 248 -62.46 21.32 5.21
C ASP A 248 -63.53 22.39 4.97
N TYR A 249 -64.73 22.19 5.54
CA TYR A 249 -65.73 23.24 5.60
C TYR A 249 -65.41 24.12 6.80
N ALA A 250 -65.54 25.44 6.66
CA ALA A 250 -65.34 26.36 7.77
C ALA A 250 -66.28 25.99 8.94
N THR A 251 -65.74 25.36 9.98
CA THR A 251 -66.47 25.11 11.22
C THR A 251 -66.53 26.43 11.97
N THR A 252 -67.73 26.92 12.25
CA THR A 252 -67.94 28.13 13.05
C THR A 252 -67.38 27.91 14.46
N PRO A 253 -66.56 28.84 15.01
CA PRO A 253 -66.08 28.73 16.38
C PRO A 253 -67.27 28.72 17.34
N SER A 254 -67.42 27.64 18.11
CA SER A 254 -68.47 27.50 19.14
C SER A 254 -68.22 28.36 20.38
N GLU A 255 -67.10 29.09 20.42
CA GLU A 255 -66.77 30.00 21.51
C GLU A 255 -66.24 31.34 20.97
N LYS A 256 -66.82 32.45 21.45
CA LYS A 256 -66.46 33.81 21.03
C LYS A 256 -65.04 34.13 21.49
N SER A 257 -64.08 34.03 20.58
CA SER A 257 -62.66 34.12 20.89
C SER A 257 -62.16 35.53 21.22
N TRP A 258 -62.96 36.59 21.09
CA TRP A 258 -62.63 37.95 21.59
C TRP A 258 -63.83 38.91 21.45
N PRO A 259 -63.96 40.01 22.25
CA PRO A 259 -63.33 40.31 23.54
C PRO A 259 -64.19 39.78 24.71
N LYS A 260 -63.59 39.51 25.88
CA LYS A 260 -64.30 39.15 27.13
C LYS A 260 -64.81 40.44 27.80
N PRO A 261 -66.08 40.85 27.61
CA PRO A 261 -66.56 42.15 28.08
C PRO A 261 -66.48 42.29 29.61
N LYS A 262 -66.60 41.16 30.33
CA LYS A 262 -66.47 41.10 31.79
C LYS A 262 -65.09 41.53 32.32
N LEU A 263 -64.02 41.41 31.52
CA LEU A 263 -62.66 41.80 31.91
C LEU A 263 -62.29 43.20 31.40
N LEU A 264 -62.75 43.54 30.19
CA LEU A 264 -62.43 44.82 29.55
C LEU A 264 -63.15 46.02 30.16
N LEU A 265 -64.40 45.87 30.61
CA LEU A 265 -65.16 46.97 31.22
C LEU A 265 -64.48 47.55 32.46
N PRO A 266 -64.12 46.76 33.49
CA PRO A 266 -63.48 47.31 34.69
C PRO A 266 -62.08 47.87 34.38
N ALA A 267 -61.32 47.24 33.48
CA ALA A 267 -60.02 47.73 33.07
C ALA A 267 -60.11 49.10 32.37
N ALA A 268 -61.08 49.28 31.47
CA ALA A 268 -61.32 50.56 30.79
C ALA A 268 -61.74 51.68 31.77
N VAL A 269 -62.53 51.35 32.78
CA VAL A 269 -62.91 52.31 33.83
C VAL A 269 -61.68 52.76 34.63
N VAL A 270 -60.83 51.83 35.06
CA VAL A 270 -59.61 52.16 35.82
C VAL A 270 -58.63 52.99 34.98
N VAL A 271 -58.41 52.62 33.72
CA VAL A 271 -57.54 53.37 32.80
C VAL A 271 -58.11 54.75 32.50
N GLY A 272 -59.42 54.86 32.28
CA GLY A 272 -60.08 56.16 32.07
C GLY A 272 -59.96 57.09 33.27
N LEU A 273 -60.05 56.55 34.48
CA LEU A 273 -59.91 57.32 35.73
C LEU A 273 -58.46 57.81 35.91
N MET A 274 -57.48 56.94 35.65
CA MET A 274 -56.06 57.30 35.62
C MET A 274 -55.75 58.41 34.60
N LEU A 275 -56.26 58.27 33.37
CA LEU A 275 -56.07 59.27 32.31
C LEU A 275 -56.76 60.60 32.63
N GLY A 276 -57.94 60.57 33.25
CA GLY A 276 -58.64 61.78 33.70
C GLY A 276 -57.83 62.55 34.75
N ILE A 277 -57.26 61.85 35.73
CA ILE A 277 -56.38 62.44 36.75
C ILE A 277 -55.11 63.03 36.09
N ALA A 278 -54.49 62.29 35.16
CA ALA A 278 -53.32 62.76 34.43
C ALA A 278 -53.62 64.02 33.60
N ALA A 279 -54.73 64.03 32.86
CA ALA A 279 -55.16 65.19 32.07
C ALA A 279 -55.47 66.42 32.93
N ALA A 280 -56.08 66.22 34.11
CA ALA A 280 -56.32 67.31 35.06
C ALA A 280 -55.01 67.93 35.57
N GLN A 281 -53.99 67.11 35.86
CA GLN A 281 -52.67 67.62 36.22
C GLN A 281 -51.99 68.35 35.05
N ILE A 282 -52.04 67.80 33.83
CA ILE A 282 -51.47 68.46 32.65
C ILE A 282 -52.11 69.83 32.42
N LYS A 283 -53.44 69.95 32.52
CA LYS A 283 -54.13 71.24 32.37
C LYS A 283 -53.70 72.24 33.46
N ARG A 284 -53.49 71.77 34.70
CA ARG A 284 -53.00 72.59 35.80
C ARG A 284 -51.56 73.11 35.56
N PHE A 285 -50.70 72.30 34.96
CA PHE A 285 -49.36 72.71 34.55
C PHE A 285 -49.35 73.63 33.31
N ALA A 286 -50.26 73.42 32.36
CA ALA A 286 -50.39 74.24 31.15
C ALA A 286 -50.97 75.64 31.44
N ALA A 287 -51.86 75.77 32.42
CA ALA A 287 -52.37 77.07 32.86
C ALA A 287 -51.34 77.89 33.66
N GLY A 288 -50.28 77.25 34.16
CA GLY A 288 -49.26 77.86 35.03
C GLY A 288 -48.05 78.45 34.32
N ARG A 289 -48.00 78.54 32.98
CA ARG A 289 -46.80 79.05 32.31
C ARG A 289 -47.03 79.74 30.94
N VAL A 290 -46.65 81.01 30.93
CA VAL A 290 -46.09 81.80 29.81
C VAL A 290 -47.07 82.52 28.88
N ARG A 291 -47.03 83.86 28.92
CA ARG A 291 -46.88 84.68 27.71
C ARG A 291 -45.86 85.79 27.95
N ARG A 292 -44.58 85.51 27.65
CA ARG A 292 -43.56 86.54 27.43
C ARG A 292 -43.68 86.99 25.98
N GLY A 293 -44.18 88.22 25.78
CA GLY A 293 -44.25 88.87 24.49
C GLY A 293 -42.86 89.26 23.98
N PHE A 294 -42.61 88.92 22.72
CA PHE A 294 -41.46 89.32 21.92
C PHE A 294 -41.47 90.84 21.68
N TRP A 295 -40.32 91.50 21.81
CA TRP A 295 -40.13 92.90 21.40
C TRP A 295 -39.19 92.94 20.19
N GLY A 296 -39.70 93.36 19.04
CA GLY A 296 -38.94 93.64 17.82
C GLY A 296 -38.54 95.11 17.75
N ARG A 297 -37.29 95.39 17.38
CA ARG A 297 -36.65 96.71 17.35
C ARG A 297 -36.56 97.21 15.90
N ARG A 298 -37.17 98.36 15.59
CA ARG A 298 -36.70 99.28 14.53
C ARG A 298 -37.15 100.70 14.84
N GLY A 299 -36.23 101.63 14.65
CA GLY A 299 -36.27 102.97 15.21
C GLY A 299 -37.07 103.99 14.40
N GLY A 300 -37.18 105.17 15.02
CA GLY A 300 -37.59 106.42 14.39
C GLY A 300 -39.03 106.80 14.70
N ASP A 301 -39.19 107.55 15.79
CA ASP A 301 -40.31 108.42 16.19
C ASP A 301 -41.77 107.91 16.13
N ALA A 302 -42.24 107.69 17.36
CA ALA A 302 -43.58 107.93 17.89
C ALA A 302 -44.61 106.78 17.91
N LEU A 303 -45.02 106.49 19.17
CA LEU A 303 -46.18 105.76 19.68
C LEU A 303 -46.26 104.24 19.42
N VAL A 304 -45.66 103.49 20.35
CA VAL A 304 -45.82 102.03 20.52
C VAL A 304 -47.20 101.74 21.13
N TYR A 305 -48.11 101.20 20.33
CA TYR A 305 -49.34 100.60 20.83
C TYR A 305 -49.14 99.10 21.05
N GLY A 306 -49.24 98.65 22.30
CA GLY A 306 -49.31 97.24 22.65
C GLY A 306 -50.71 96.71 22.43
N VAL A 307 -50.89 95.76 21.52
CA VAL A 307 -52.18 95.08 21.32
C VAL A 307 -52.35 94.03 22.42
N VAL A 308 -53.29 94.28 23.33
CA VAL A 308 -53.79 93.26 24.25
C VAL A 308 -54.90 92.51 23.52
N THR A 309 -54.62 91.29 23.06
CA THR A 309 -55.67 90.39 22.58
C THR A 309 -56.46 89.90 23.80
N ALA A 310 -57.53 90.60 24.15
CA ALA A 310 -58.56 90.08 25.03
C ALA A 310 -59.45 89.14 24.20
N ALA A 311 -59.48 87.87 24.55
CA ALA A 311 -60.48 86.95 24.02
C ALA A 311 -61.81 87.35 24.66
N THR A 312 -62.67 88.00 23.89
CA THR A 312 -64.05 88.25 24.31
C THR A 312 -64.97 87.63 23.27
N ASP A 313 -65.75 86.68 23.76
CA ASP A 313 -66.74 85.92 23.02
C ASP A 313 -67.80 86.86 22.44
N TRP A 314 -67.87 86.89 21.11
CA TRP A 314 -69.05 87.23 20.31
C TRP A 314 -69.79 88.55 20.60
N GLN A 315 -69.20 89.71 20.27
CA GLN A 315 -69.91 90.86 19.64
C GLN A 315 -68.92 91.73 18.82
N PRO A 316 -69.24 92.15 17.58
CA PRO A 316 -68.33 92.93 16.72
C PRO A 316 -68.39 94.44 17.02
N LEU A 317 -67.23 95.07 17.27
CA LEU A 317 -67.08 96.52 17.37
C LEU A 317 -66.59 97.10 16.04
N SER A 318 -67.38 98.01 15.47
CA SER A 318 -67.03 98.82 14.31
C SER A 318 -66.26 100.08 14.75
N VAL A 319 -65.14 100.38 14.10
CA VAL A 319 -64.45 101.67 14.27
C VAL A 319 -64.18 102.26 12.88
N THR A 320 -64.86 103.37 12.62
CA THR A 320 -64.80 104.19 11.41
C THR A 320 -63.54 105.05 11.41
N ALA A 321 -62.73 105.01 10.35
CA ALA A 321 -61.58 105.87 10.17
C ALA A 321 -62.01 107.26 9.65
N TYR A 322 -61.55 108.32 10.31
CA TYR A 322 -61.77 109.71 9.90
C TYR A 322 -60.54 110.22 9.12
N GLU A 323 -60.77 110.74 7.91
CA GLU A 323 -59.77 111.27 6.98
C GLU A 323 -59.81 112.81 6.97
N GLY A 324 -58.66 113.45 6.77
CA GLY A 324 -58.49 114.88 6.53
C GLY A 324 -57.57 115.54 7.57
N ALA A 325 -56.60 116.39 7.23
CA ALA A 325 -56.18 117.03 5.99
C ALA A 325 -54.78 117.62 6.23
N ARG A 326 -54.02 117.95 5.18
CA ARG A 326 -53.15 119.15 5.13
C ARG A 326 -52.48 119.33 3.75
N THR A 327 -52.90 120.41 3.10
CA THR A 327 -52.14 121.30 2.18
C THR A 327 -50.76 121.64 2.78
N GLY A 328 -49.65 121.88 2.08
CA GLY A 328 -49.38 122.18 0.68
C GLY A 328 -48.31 123.27 0.62
N THR A 329 -47.13 122.96 0.01
CA THR A 329 -46.24 123.86 -0.79
C THR A 329 -45.58 125.03 0.00
N PRO A 330 -44.50 125.75 -0.42
CA PRO A 330 -43.82 125.90 -1.73
C PRO A 330 -42.26 125.79 -1.64
N ALA A 331 -41.37 126.01 -2.63
CA ALA A 331 -41.33 126.24 -4.08
C ALA A 331 -39.84 126.20 -4.54
N GLY A 332 -39.63 126.06 -5.86
CA GLY A 332 -38.52 126.70 -6.60
C GLY A 332 -37.40 125.74 -7.06
N ARG A 333 -36.83 125.86 -8.26
CA ARG A 333 -36.94 126.83 -9.35
C ARG A 333 -36.26 126.18 -10.57
N GLY A 334 -36.94 126.13 -11.71
CA GLY A 334 -36.35 125.79 -13.01
C GLY A 334 -36.21 127.07 -13.83
N ASN A 335 -35.05 127.17 -14.48
CA ASN A 335 -34.75 128.02 -15.63
C ASN A 335 -34.71 127.10 -16.85
#